data_AF-A0A485NTI5-F1
#
_entry.id   AF-A0A485NTI5-F1
#
_cell.length_a   1.000
_cell.length_b   1.000
_cell.length_c   1.000
_cell.angle_alpha   90.00
_cell.angle_beta   90.00
_cell.angle_gamma   90.00
#
_symmetry.space_group_name_H-M   'P 1'
#
loop_
_entity.id
_entity.type
_entity.pdbx_description
1 polymer ?
#
loop_
_entity_poly.entity_id
_entity_poly.type
_entity_poly.pdbx_seq_one_letter_code
_entity_poly.pdbx_strand_id
1 'polypeptide(L)'
;MDHPTPKVLLARPRCPSLRMWALEASSRTFSVPPSISRNPAMVNEPRGDGGPTSRSEGSSSGSESSKDSSRCSTPGLDPERHDRLREKMRRRMESGDKWFSLEFFPPRTAQGAVNLISRFDGTGAGGPLFIDVTWHPAGDPGSDKETSSMVIASTAVNYCGLETILHMTCCCQSREQITGYLHKAKRLGLKNILALRGDRVGEQWEEEEGGFSYAADLVRHIRSEFGDYFDVCVAGYPKGHPDAGSFEADLKYLKEKVSAGADFIITQLFFEADTFFHFVKACSEIGITCPILPGIFPIQGYHSLRQLVKLSKLEVPQQIKDVIEPIKDNDAAIRNYGIEQAVSLCQELLTSGLVPGLHFYTLNREMATTEVLKRLGMWIEDPRRPLPWAVSAHPKRREEDVRPIFWASRPKSYIYRTQEWDEFPNGRW
;
A
#
# COMPACT_ATOMS: atom_id res chain seq x y z
N MET A 1 -58.53 -6.79 -33.78
CA MET A 1 -57.08 -6.66 -34.07
C MET A 1 -56.53 -5.77 -32.98
N ASP A 2 -56.21 -6.38 -31.85
CA ASP A 2 -55.83 -5.69 -30.63
C ASP A 2 -54.30 -5.72 -30.51
N HIS A 3 -53.69 -4.53 -30.53
CA HIS A 3 -52.30 -4.35 -30.16
C HIS A 3 -52.16 -4.40 -28.62
N PRO A 4 -51.29 -5.25 -28.05
CA PRO A 4 -51.04 -5.21 -26.63
C PRO A 4 -50.05 -4.09 -26.29
N THR A 5 -50.49 -3.21 -25.39
CA THR A 5 -49.70 -2.27 -24.61
C THR A 5 -48.59 -3.01 -23.84
N PRO A 6 -47.33 -2.55 -23.89
CA PRO A 6 -46.26 -3.16 -23.10
C PRO A 6 -46.43 -2.80 -21.62
N LYS A 7 -46.47 -3.86 -20.78
CA LYS A 7 -46.47 -3.77 -19.32
C LYS A 7 -45.21 -3.06 -18.82
N VAL A 8 -45.41 -1.99 -18.08
CA VAL A 8 -44.39 -1.37 -17.21
C VAL A 8 -44.04 -2.38 -16.12
N LEU A 9 -42.83 -2.95 -16.18
CA LEU A 9 -42.26 -3.75 -15.10
C LEU A 9 -41.44 -2.83 -14.18
N LEU A 10 -41.85 -2.83 -12.92
CA LEU A 10 -41.30 -2.07 -11.81
C LEU A 10 -39.79 -2.27 -11.65
N ALA A 11 -39.11 -1.13 -11.47
CA ALA A 11 -37.70 -1.02 -11.15
C ALA A 11 -37.29 -1.91 -9.97
N ARG A 12 -36.25 -2.74 -10.17
CA ARG A 12 -35.53 -3.46 -9.11
C ARG A 12 -34.23 -2.71 -8.74
N PRO A 13 -33.79 -2.74 -7.47
CA PRO A 13 -32.78 -1.81 -6.98
C PRO A 13 -31.33 -2.24 -7.32
N ARG A 14 -30.69 -1.40 -8.14
CA ARG A 14 -29.27 -0.98 -8.25
C ARG A 14 -28.17 -1.81 -7.56
N CYS A 15 -27.25 -2.34 -8.39
CA CYS A 15 -25.95 -2.94 -8.04
C CYS A 15 -24.86 -1.89 -7.69
N PRO A 16 -23.97 -2.20 -6.72
CA PRO A 16 -22.65 -1.56 -6.68
C PRO A 16 -21.48 -2.52 -6.33
N SER A 17 -20.32 -2.30 -6.95
CA SER A 17 -18.99 -2.53 -6.35
C SER A 17 -18.31 -1.17 -6.09
N LEU A 18 -17.39 -1.15 -5.11
CA LEU A 18 -16.61 -0.07 -4.44
C LEU A 18 -17.21 1.35 -4.33
N ARG A 19 -18.51 1.50 -4.59
CA ARG A 19 -19.24 2.78 -4.62
C ARG A 19 -19.30 3.48 -3.26
N MET A 20 -19.14 2.74 -2.16
CA MET A 20 -19.60 3.15 -0.83
C MET A 20 -18.52 3.42 0.24
N TRP A 21 -17.25 3.03 0.07
CA TRP A 21 -16.25 3.28 1.14
C TRP A 21 -16.01 4.75 1.42
N ALA A 22 -16.43 5.62 0.52
CA ALA A 22 -16.25 7.04 0.70
C ALA A 22 -17.56 7.84 0.70
N LEU A 23 -18.72 7.18 0.83
CA LEU A 23 -20.00 7.84 1.06
C LEU A 23 -20.31 8.07 2.55
N GLU A 24 -19.73 7.32 3.51
CA GLU A 24 -20.24 7.32 4.91
C GLU A 24 -19.23 7.69 6.01
N ALA A 25 -18.02 8.14 5.69
CA ALA A 25 -17.07 8.63 6.71
C ALA A 25 -17.44 10.02 7.31
N SER A 26 -18.67 10.52 7.11
CA SER A 26 -19.06 11.90 7.43
C SER A 26 -20.17 12.06 8.48
N SER A 27 -20.55 11.03 9.23
CA SER A 27 -21.54 11.20 10.31
C SER A 27 -21.01 10.70 11.65
N ARG A 28 -20.26 11.57 12.35
CA ARG A 28 -20.19 11.65 13.82
C ARG A 28 -19.37 12.89 14.19
N THR A 29 -20.06 14.00 14.41
CA THR A 29 -19.54 15.15 15.15
C THR A 29 -19.38 14.73 16.61
N PHE A 30 -18.14 14.68 17.11
CA PHE A 30 -17.87 14.64 18.54
C PHE A 30 -17.65 16.07 19.02
N SER A 31 -18.55 16.54 19.87
CA SER A 31 -18.48 17.82 20.57
C SER A 31 -17.35 17.79 21.60
N VAL A 32 -16.41 18.74 21.52
CA VAL A 32 -15.36 18.97 22.51
C VAL A 32 -15.80 20.14 23.41
N PRO A 33 -15.81 20.01 24.76
CA PRO A 33 -16.12 21.13 25.64
C PRO A 33 -14.91 22.10 25.78
N PRO A 34 -15.16 23.39 26.06
CA PRO A 34 -14.12 24.42 26.03
C PRO A 34 -13.35 24.48 27.36
N SER A 35 -12.01 24.44 27.30
CA SER A 35 -11.16 24.84 28.42
C SER A 35 -10.63 26.26 28.23
N ILE A 36 -10.81 27.04 29.29
CA ILE A 36 -10.67 28.49 29.42
C ILE A 36 -9.20 28.96 29.33
N SER A 37 -9.03 30.14 28.74
CA SER A 37 -7.80 30.93 28.61
C SER A 37 -7.55 31.81 29.85
N ARG A 38 -6.27 31.98 30.28
CA ARG A 38 -5.53 33.27 30.36
C ARG A 38 -4.15 33.19 31.07
N ASN A 39 -3.17 33.79 30.39
CA ASN A 39 -1.78 34.25 30.71
C ASN A 39 -1.65 35.24 31.91
N PRO A 40 -0.51 35.95 32.18
CA PRO A 40 0.97 35.70 32.10
C PRO A 40 1.75 36.25 33.35
N ALA A 41 3.10 36.14 33.42
CA ALA A 41 4.04 37.23 33.86
C ALA A 41 5.53 36.80 33.99
N MET A 42 6.42 37.75 33.66
CA MET A 42 7.89 37.76 33.83
C MET A 42 8.33 38.03 35.29
N VAL A 43 9.64 37.87 35.60
CA VAL A 43 10.58 38.90 36.15
C VAL A 43 11.93 38.28 36.61
N ASN A 44 13.00 39.10 36.49
CA ASN A 44 14.45 38.90 36.66
C ASN A 44 15.01 38.48 38.05
N GLU A 45 16.24 37.92 37.99
CA GLU A 45 17.44 37.88 38.88
C GLU A 45 17.56 38.86 40.10
N PRO A 46 18.45 38.66 41.13
CA PRO A 46 19.93 38.45 40.98
C PRO A 46 20.80 37.74 42.08
N ARG A 47 22.03 37.37 41.65
CA ARG A 47 23.41 37.42 42.25
C ARG A 47 23.81 36.86 43.65
N GLY A 48 25.01 36.23 43.66
CA GLY A 48 26.08 36.32 44.69
C GLY A 48 26.62 34.96 45.17
N ASP A 49 27.88 34.68 45.50
CA ASP A 49 29.25 35.21 45.32
C ASP A 49 30.21 34.17 46.01
N GLY A 50 31.49 34.08 45.64
CA GLY A 50 32.56 33.45 46.46
C GLY A 50 33.35 32.26 45.87
N GLY A 51 34.59 32.51 45.38
CA GLY A 51 35.61 31.51 44.98
C GLY A 51 36.49 31.02 46.16
N PRO A 52 37.83 30.80 46.00
CA PRO A 52 38.56 30.03 44.98
C PRO A 52 39.57 29.02 45.62
N THR A 53 40.14 28.06 44.88
CA THR A 53 41.44 27.44 45.28
C THR A 53 42.34 27.03 44.10
N SER A 54 43.54 27.64 44.16
CA SER A 54 44.90 27.28 43.72
C SER A 54 45.20 26.30 42.55
N ARG A 55 46.03 26.84 41.65
CA ARG A 55 46.91 26.16 40.68
C ARG A 55 48.03 25.35 41.33
N SER A 56 48.49 24.31 40.65
CA SER A 56 49.90 23.87 40.67
C SER A 56 50.33 23.50 39.23
N GLU A 57 51.52 23.95 38.86
CA GLU A 57 52.19 23.71 37.58
C GLU A 57 53.05 22.44 37.65
N GLY A 58 53.28 21.78 36.50
CA GLY A 58 54.37 20.81 36.41
C GLY A 58 54.34 19.85 35.23
N SER A 59 54.99 20.27 34.14
CA SER A 59 55.88 19.46 33.30
C SER A 59 55.32 18.53 32.20
N SER A 60 55.79 18.87 31.01
CA SER A 60 55.79 18.16 29.73
C SER A 60 56.53 16.81 29.77
N SER A 61 55.93 15.79 29.16
CA SER A 61 56.67 14.73 28.46
C SER A 61 55.83 14.29 27.26
N GLY A 62 56.44 14.29 26.08
CA GLY A 62 55.81 13.92 24.82
C GLY A 62 55.68 12.41 24.70
N SER A 63 54.52 11.97 24.20
CA SER A 63 54.35 10.65 23.62
C SER A 63 53.53 10.79 22.34
N GLU A 64 54.05 10.18 21.29
CA GLU A 64 53.56 10.21 19.92
C GLU A 64 52.10 9.74 19.87
N SER A 65 51.19 10.58 19.35
CA SER A 65 49.82 10.15 19.11
C SER A 65 49.74 9.34 17.82
N SER A 66 49.32 8.10 18.00
CA SER A 66 48.99 7.14 16.95
C SER A 66 48.00 7.76 15.96
N LYS A 67 48.35 7.74 14.68
CA LYS A 67 47.45 8.02 13.56
C LYS A 67 46.43 6.88 13.40
N ASP A 68 45.49 6.77 14.32
CA ASP A 68 44.23 6.08 14.08
C ASP A 68 43.14 7.13 13.91
N SER A 69 43.13 7.75 12.74
CA SER A 69 41.94 8.44 12.25
C SER A 69 40.86 7.37 12.06
N SER A 70 39.99 7.25 13.06
CA SER A 70 38.69 6.60 12.93
C SER A 70 37.91 7.33 11.83
N ARG A 71 38.11 6.88 10.58
CA ARG A 71 37.22 7.24 9.49
C ARG A 71 35.87 6.68 9.90
N CYS A 72 34.97 7.57 10.35
CA CYS A 72 33.55 7.30 10.36
C CYS A 72 33.20 6.79 8.97
N SER A 73 32.99 5.48 8.84
CA SER A 73 32.39 4.92 7.65
C SER A 73 31.06 5.63 7.46
N THR A 74 30.92 6.35 6.35
CA THR A 74 29.64 6.94 5.95
C THR A 74 28.59 5.83 5.99
N PRO A 75 27.45 6.00 6.69
CA PRO A 75 26.36 5.05 6.62
C PRO A 75 26.02 4.80 5.15
N GLY A 76 26.24 3.56 4.69
CA GLY A 76 25.98 3.19 3.30
C GLY A 76 24.48 3.21 3.01
N LEU A 77 24.11 3.68 1.83
CA LEU A 77 22.75 3.50 1.31
C LEU A 77 22.43 1.99 1.22
N ASP A 78 21.15 1.66 1.39
CA ASP A 78 20.65 0.29 1.23
C ASP A 78 21.05 -0.28 -0.14
N PRO A 79 21.84 -1.38 -0.21
CA PRO A 79 22.24 -1.98 -1.48
C PRO A 79 21.05 -2.44 -2.33
N GLU A 80 19.86 -2.65 -1.74
CA GLU A 80 18.63 -3.05 -2.45
C GLU A 80 17.88 -1.86 -3.07
N ARG A 81 18.36 -0.62 -2.87
CA ARG A 81 17.71 0.60 -3.36
C ARG A 81 17.61 0.64 -4.89
N HIS A 82 18.50 -0.05 -5.59
CA HIS A 82 18.53 -0.13 -7.05
C HIS A 82 17.60 -1.21 -7.62
N ASP A 83 17.19 -2.16 -6.80
CA ASP A 83 16.47 -3.34 -7.28
C ASP A 83 15.01 -3.02 -7.62
N ARG A 84 14.48 -3.78 -8.58
CA ARG A 84 13.06 -3.81 -8.91
C ARG A 84 12.28 -4.59 -7.86
N LEU A 85 10.97 -4.37 -7.79
CA LEU A 85 10.15 -5.03 -6.78
C LEU A 85 10.21 -6.55 -6.95
N ARG A 86 10.11 -7.06 -8.19
CA ARG A 86 10.23 -8.50 -8.46
C ARG A 86 11.58 -9.11 -8.06
N GLU A 87 12.66 -8.33 -8.12
CA GLU A 87 14.00 -8.77 -7.70
C GLU A 87 14.12 -8.82 -6.18
N LYS A 88 13.59 -7.80 -5.47
CA LYS A 88 13.48 -7.79 -4.01
C LYS A 88 12.65 -8.97 -3.52
N MET A 89 11.52 -9.26 -4.18
CA MET A 89 10.68 -10.42 -3.87
C MET A 89 11.44 -11.72 -4.05
N ARG A 90 12.08 -11.94 -5.20
CA ARG A 90 12.87 -13.15 -5.48
C ARG A 90 13.98 -13.35 -4.45
N ARG A 91 14.72 -12.29 -4.11
CA ARG A 91 15.80 -12.34 -3.12
C ARG A 91 15.30 -12.78 -1.74
N ARG A 92 14.20 -12.19 -1.26
CA ARG A 92 13.60 -12.58 0.03
C ARG A 92 13.04 -14.00 0.01
N MET A 93 12.51 -14.44 -1.13
CA MET A 93 12.09 -15.83 -1.32
C MET A 93 13.28 -16.80 -1.22
N GLU A 94 14.41 -16.46 -1.84
CA GLU A 94 15.65 -17.26 -1.81
C GLU A 94 16.31 -17.28 -0.44
N SER A 95 16.29 -16.17 0.31
CA SER A 95 16.80 -16.12 1.69
C SER A 95 15.84 -16.75 2.72
N GLY A 96 14.59 -16.99 2.34
CA GLY A 96 13.54 -17.48 3.22
C GLY A 96 12.86 -16.39 4.05
N ASP A 97 13.26 -15.13 3.89
CA ASP A 97 12.71 -13.97 4.60
C ASP A 97 11.25 -13.72 4.20
N LYS A 98 10.37 -13.80 5.20
CA LYS A 98 8.95 -13.48 5.03
C LYS A 98 8.75 -11.97 5.09
N TRP A 99 7.79 -11.47 4.32
CA TRP A 99 7.51 -10.05 4.23
C TRP A 99 6.01 -9.77 4.14
N PHE A 100 5.63 -8.50 4.27
CA PHE A 100 4.24 -8.09 4.16
C PHE A 100 4.10 -6.84 3.28
N SER A 101 2.88 -6.62 2.80
CA SER A 101 2.46 -5.42 2.06
C SER A 101 1.11 -4.91 2.53
N LEU A 102 0.82 -3.63 2.27
CA LEU A 102 -0.37 -2.95 2.79
C LEU A 102 -1.14 -2.24 1.67
N GLU A 103 -2.43 -2.52 1.53
CA GLU A 103 -3.31 -1.82 0.58
C GLU A 103 -4.08 -0.66 1.25
N PHE A 104 -4.12 0.47 0.56
CA PHE A 104 -4.85 1.68 0.93
C PHE A 104 -5.75 2.18 -0.20
N PHE A 105 -6.75 2.99 0.15
CA PHE A 105 -7.61 3.65 -0.83
C PHE A 105 -7.50 5.19 -0.76
N PRO A 106 -7.58 5.87 -1.92
CA PRO A 106 -7.55 7.33 -1.97
C PRO A 106 -8.73 7.91 -1.17
N PRO A 107 -8.49 8.81 -0.20
CA PRO A 107 -9.55 9.46 0.56
C PRO A 107 -10.34 10.43 -0.32
N ARG A 108 -11.62 10.68 0.01
CA ARG A 108 -12.44 11.64 -0.75
C ARG A 108 -12.28 13.10 -0.33
N THR A 109 -11.58 13.37 0.77
CA THR A 109 -11.40 14.72 1.31
C THR A 109 -9.92 15.05 1.48
N ALA A 110 -9.59 16.34 1.37
CA ALA A 110 -8.26 16.90 1.64
C ALA A 110 -7.70 16.43 2.99
N GLN A 111 -8.52 16.57 4.04
CA GLN A 111 -8.14 16.15 5.39
C GLN A 111 -7.89 14.64 5.47
N GLY A 112 -8.70 13.85 4.74
CA GLY A 112 -8.48 12.42 4.62
C GLY A 112 -7.13 12.10 3.97
N ALA A 113 -6.76 12.81 2.90
CA ALA A 113 -5.47 12.66 2.23
C ALA A 113 -4.30 12.96 3.16
N VAL A 114 -4.36 14.08 3.91
CA VAL A 114 -3.36 14.42 4.94
C VAL A 114 -3.25 13.33 6.00
N ASN A 115 -4.39 12.83 6.51
CA ASN A 115 -4.41 11.78 7.52
C ASN A 115 -3.83 10.45 7.00
N LEU A 116 -4.04 10.15 5.72
CA LEU A 116 -3.47 8.96 5.08
C LEU A 116 -1.95 9.09 4.92
N ILE A 117 -1.45 10.26 4.54
CA ILE A 117 0.00 10.51 4.43
C ILE A 117 0.69 10.34 5.78
N SER A 118 0.13 10.88 6.87
CA SER A 118 0.66 10.65 8.22
C SER A 118 0.69 9.16 8.60
N ARG A 119 -0.24 8.38 8.04
CA ARG A 119 -0.32 6.93 8.26
C ARG A 119 0.70 6.16 7.43
N PHE A 120 1.08 6.65 6.25
CA PHE A 120 2.22 6.11 5.51
C PHE A 120 3.51 6.25 6.31
N ASP A 121 3.72 7.40 6.96
CA ASP A 121 4.91 7.61 7.81
C ASP A 121 4.93 6.61 9.00
N GLY A 122 3.78 6.36 9.64
CA GLY A 122 3.65 5.38 10.72
C GLY A 122 3.80 3.92 10.27
N THR A 123 3.14 3.55 9.16
CA THR A 123 3.19 2.17 8.64
C THR A 123 4.52 1.83 7.97
N GLY A 124 5.22 2.81 7.41
CA GLY A 124 6.57 2.64 6.88
C GLY A 124 7.58 2.19 7.95
N ALA A 125 7.38 2.57 9.21
CA ALA A 125 8.23 2.13 10.32
C ALA A 125 8.18 0.60 10.54
N GLY A 126 7.07 -0.04 10.18
CA GLY A 126 6.91 -1.49 10.29
C GLY A 126 7.71 -2.30 9.27
N GLY A 127 8.29 -1.65 8.25
CA GLY A 127 9.09 -2.28 7.20
C GLY A 127 8.30 -3.08 6.14
N PRO A 128 7.17 -2.57 5.59
CA PRO A 128 6.50 -3.24 4.47
C PRO A 128 7.44 -3.36 3.27
N LEU A 129 7.34 -4.46 2.52
CA LEU A 129 8.07 -4.60 1.27
C LEU A 129 7.54 -3.61 0.22
N PHE A 130 6.22 -3.42 0.19
CA PHE A 130 5.55 -2.44 -0.66
C PHE A 130 4.18 -2.05 -0.07
N ILE A 131 3.62 -0.96 -0.57
CA ILE A 131 2.22 -0.58 -0.34
C ILE A 131 1.47 -0.40 -1.66
N ASP A 132 0.15 -0.51 -1.62
CA ASP A 132 -0.70 -0.39 -2.81
C ASP A 132 -1.75 0.71 -2.64
N VAL A 133 -2.05 1.41 -3.73
CA VAL A 133 -3.09 2.44 -3.78
C VAL A 133 -4.13 2.06 -4.81
N THR A 134 -5.37 1.88 -4.34
CA THR A 134 -6.49 1.46 -5.19
C THR A 134 -6.91 2.52 -6.22
N TRP A 135 -7.58 2.07 -7.28
CA TRP A 135 -8.01 2.88 -8.41
C TRP A 135 -9.48 2.67 -8.70
N HIS A 136 -10.23 3.76 -8.79
CA HIS A 136 -11.63 3.72 -9.18
C HIS A 136 -11.98 4.92 -10.06
N PRO A 137 -12.53 4.74 -11.28
CA PRO A 137 -12.80 5.82 -12.22
C PRO A 137 -13.63 6.98 -11.66
N ALA A 138 -14.64 6.68 -10.82
CA ALA A 138 -15.48 7.71 -10.19
C ALA A 138 -14.72 8.68 -9.26
N GLY A 139 -13.50 8.36 -8.85
CA GLY A 139 -12.64 9.22 -8.03
C GLY A 139 -11.76 10.16 -8.84
N ASP A 140 -11.89 10.19 -10.17
CA ASP A 140 -10.98 10.90 -11.07
C ASP A 140 -9.50 10.57 -10.77
N PRO A 141 -9.14 9.26 -10.77
CA PRO A 141 -7.95 8.75 -10.10
C PRO A 141 -6.63 9.13 -10.80
N GLY A 142 -6.68 9.52 -12.07
CA GLY A 142 -5.52 9.98 -12.84
C GLY A 142 -5.26 11.49 -12.80
N SER A 143 -6.14 12.27 -12.15
CA SER A 143 -6.04 13.74 -12.07
C SER A 143 -4.87 14.21 -11.18
N ASP A 144 -4.74 15.54 -11.05
CA ASP A 144 -3.80 16.19 -10.12
C ASP A 144 -4.45 16.59 -8.78
N LYS A 145 -5.68 16.13 -8.52
CA LYS A 145 -6.33 16.35 -7.23
C LYS A 145 -5.56 15.63 -6.13
N GLU A 146 -5.43 16.26 -4.97
CA GLU A 146 -4.78 15.68 -3.77
C GLU A 146 -5.43 14.38 -3.28
N THR A 147 -6.68 14.14 -3.68
CA THR A 147 -7.47 12.95 -3.37
C THR A 147 -7.40 11.87 -4.45
N SER A 148 -6.67 12.09 -5.55
CA SER A 148 -6.55 11.12 -6.65
C SER A 148 -5.60 9.97 -6.28
N SER A 149 -5.84 8.77 -6.84
CA SER A 149 -4.94 7.62 -6.68
C SER A 149 -3.52 7.96 -7.12
N MET A 150 -3.37 8.66 -8.25
CA MET A 150 -2.09 9.07 -8.82
C MET A 150 -1.28 9.95 -7.86
N VAL A 151 -1.90 10.97 -7.25
CA VAL A 151 -1.21 11.88 -6.33
C VAL A 151 -0.89 11.20 -5.00
N ILE A 152 -1.78 10.36 -4.47
CA ILE A 152 -1.53 9.60 -3.24
C ILE A 152 -0.36 8.63 -3.43
N ALA A 153 -0.32 7.87 -4.54
CA ALA A 153 0.76 6.93 -4.85
C ALA A 153 2.09 7.67 -5.11
N SER A 154 2.06 8.77 -5.85
CA SER A 154 3.23 9.63 -6.05
C SER A 154 3.75 10.18 -4.73
N THR A 155 2.86 10.53 -3.79
CA THR A 155 3.25 11.05 -2.48
C THR A 155 3.95 9.99 -1.65
N ALA A 156 3.46 8.74 -1.68
CA ALA A 156 4.10 7.62 -1.01
C ALA A 156 5.54 7.39 -1.50
N VAL A 157 5.77 7.42 -2.81
CA VAL A 157 7.12 7.27 -3.41
C VAL A 157 8.03 8.45 -3.07
N ASN A 158 7.56 9.67 -3.36
CA ASN A 158 8.44 10.85 -3.38
C ASN A 158 8.71 11.40 -1.98
N TYR A 159 7.71 11.38 -1.10
CA TYR A 159 7.77 12.04 0.21
C TYR A 159 7.83 11.07 1.39
N CYS A 160 7.29 9.85 1.26
CA CYS A 160 7.32 8.85 2.33
C CYS A 160 8.39 7.77 2.11
N GLY A 161 8.99 7.70 0.92
CA GLY A 161 10.06 6.73 0.62
C GLY A 161 9.57 5.29 0.49
N LEU A 162 8.28 5.08 0.21
CA LEU A 162 7.68 3.75 0.14
C LEU A 162 7.66 3.21 -1.29
N GLU A 163 8.10 1.97 -1.45
CA GLU A 163 7.87 1.18 -2.65
C GLU A 163 6.35 1.02 -2.84
N THR A 164 5.83 1.52 -3.97
CA THR A 164 4.37 1.69 -4.15
C THR A 164 3.90 1.03 -5.45
N ILE A 165 2.79 0.30 -5.39
CA ILE A 165 2.03 -0.18 -6.54
C ILE A 165 0.80 0.71 -6.75
N LEU A 166 0.62 1.20 -7.96
CA LEU A 166 -0.59 1.91 -8.36
C LEU A 166 -1.54 0.93 -9.05
N HIS A 167 -2.76 0.79 -8.54
CA HIS A 167 -3.78 0.04 -9.25
C HIS A 167 -4.19 0.79 -10.51
N MET A 168 -4.57 0.06 -11.56
CA MET A 168 -5.12 0.65 -12.78
C MET A 168 -6.18 -0.27 -13.38
N THR A 169 -7.36 0.27 -13.62
CA THR A 169 -8.47 -0.46 -14.26
C THR A 169 -8.63 -0.02 -15.71
N CYS A 170 -8.87 -0.95 -16.62
CA CYS A 170 -9.01 -0.65 -18.05
C CYS A 170 -10.46 -0.53 -18.55
N CYS A 171 -11.46 -0.92 -17.76
CA CYS A 171 -12.87 -0.74 -18.10
C CYS A 171 -13.23 0.74 -18.31
N CYS A 172 -13.99 1.01 -19.38
CA CYS A 172 -14.51 2.34 -19.72
C CYS A 172 -13.41 3.40 -19.88
N GLN A 173 -12.26 3.01 -20.41
CA GLN A 173 -11.14 3.91 -20.69
C GLN A 173 -10.56 3.60 -22.07
N SER A 174 -10.26 4.65 -22.84
CA SER A 174 -9.60 4.52 -24.12
C SER A 174 -8.12 4.14 -23.96
N ARG A 175 -7.54 3.60 -25.03
CA ARG A 175 -6.10 3.29 -25.08
C ARG A 175 -5.23 4.51 -24.81
N GLU A 176 -5.62 5.67 -25.34
CA GLU A 176 -4.91 6.94 -25.18
C GLU A 176 -4.96 7.41 -23.72
N GLN A 177 -6.11 7.26 -23.05
CA GLN A 177 -6.25 7.63 -21.64
C GLN A 177 -5.34 6.78 -20.75
N ILE A 178 -5.37 5.46 -20.92
CA ILE A 178 -4.50 4.53 -20.19
C ILE A 178 -3.02 4.85 -20.45
N THR A 179 -2.65 5.08 -21.71
CA THR A 179 -1.27 5.45 -22.09
C THR A 179 -0.84 6.76 -21.42
N GLY A 180 -1.71 7.76 -21.39
CA GLY A 180 -1.49 9.02 -20.68
C GLY A 180 -1.26 8.82 -19.18
N TYR A 181 -2.07 7.97 -18.53
CA TYR A 181 -1.90 7.63 -17.12
C TYR A 181 -0.58 6.89 -16.84
N LEU A 182 -0.20 5.94 -17.70
CA LEU A 182 1.07 5.21 -17.56
C LEU A 182 2.28 6.13 -17.74
N HIS A 183 2.27 7.04 -18.73
CA HIS A 183 3.31 8.05 -18.86
C HIS A 183 3.39 8.96 -17.64
N LYS A 184 2.25 9.40 -17.10
CA LYS A 184 2.20 10.21 -15.89
C LYS A 184 2.78 9.46 -14.68
N ALA A 185 2.38 8.20 -14.48
CA ALA A 185 2.91 7.35 -13.42
C ALA A 185 4.43 7.22 -13.50
N LYS A 186 4.96 6.92 -14.69
CA LYS A 186 6.41 6.85 -14.96
C LYS A 186 7.12 8.17 -14.62
N ARG A 187 6.59 9.31 -15.07
CA ARG A 187 7.18 10.63 -14.76
C ARG A 187 7.23 10.95 -13.27
N LEU A 188 6.24 10.48 -12.51
CA LEU A 188 6.16 10.65 -11.06
C LEU A 188 7.02 9.64 -10.27
N GLY A 189 7.76 8.76 -10.96
CA GLY A 189 8.65 7.78 -10.36
C GLY A 189 7.99 6.47 -9.95
N LEU A 190 6.71 6.25 -10.29
CA LEU A 190 6.06 4.96 -10.08
C LEU A 190 6.66 3.92 -11.04
N LYS A 191 6.86 2.72 -10.52
CA LYS A 191 7.46 1.59 -11.24
C LYS A 191 6.70 0.27 -11.12
N ASN A 192 5.61 0.24 -10.34
CA ASN A 192 4.82 -0.97 -10.15
C ASN A 192 3.33 -0.67 -10.42
N ILE A 193 2.67 -1.52 -11.21
CA ILE A 193 1.26 -1.39 -11.60
C ILE A 193 0.51 -2.68 -11.30
N LEU A 194 -0.64 -2.59 -10.61
CA LEU A 194 -1.60 -3.69 -10.54
C LEU A 194 -2.61 -3.52 -11.68
N ALA A 195 -2.50 -4.38 -12.70
CA ALA A 195 -3.37 -4.35 -13.88
C ALA A 195 -4.69 -5.07 -13.59
N LEU A 196 -5.78 -4.32 -13.65
CA LEU A 196 -7.14 -4.78 -13.35
C LEU A 196 -8.07 -4.53 -14.53
N ARG A 197 -9.09 -5.37 -14.65
CA ARG A 197 -10.21 -5.10 -15.57
C ARG A 197 -11.00 -3.89 -15.06
N GLY A 198 -11.42 -3.96 -13.80
CA GLY A 198 -12.41 -3.06 -13.23
C GLY A 198 -13.81 -3.68 -13.29
N ASP A 199 -14.74 -3.03 -12.61
CA ASP A 199 -16.12 -3.49 -12.52
C ASP A 199 -17.01 -2.82 -13.57
N ARG A 200 -18.04 -3.56 -14.00
CA ARG A 200 -19.00 -3.09 -15.00
C ARG A 200 -19.87 -1.98 -14.40
N VAL A 201 -19.98 -0.86 -15.10
CA VAL A 201 -20.90 0.24 -14.77
C VAL A 201 -22.08 0.19 -15.75
N GLY A 202 -23.27 -0.21 -15.27
CA GLY A 202 -24.49 -0.29 -16.11
C GLY A 202 -24.77 -1.67 -16.70
N GLU A 203 -25.94 -1.82 -17.35
CA GLU A 203 -26.40 -3.08 -17.99
C GLU A 203 -25.98 -3.22 -19.46
N GLN A 204 -25.68 -2.09 -20.12
CA GLN A 204 -25.28 -2.06 -21.53
C GLN A 204 -23.78 -1.76 -21.62
N TRP A 205 -23.02 -2.77 -22.02
CA TRP A 205 -21.62 -2.63 -22.39
C TRP A 205 -21.58 -2.48 -23.90
N GLU A 206 -21.29 -1.28 -24.38
CA GLU A 206 -20.78 -1.10 -25.74
C GLU A 206 -19.27 -1.19 -25.61
N GLU A 207 -18.67 -2.22 -26.23
CA GLU A 207 -17.22 -2.27 -26.37
C GLU A 207 -16.81 -1.02 -27.16
N GLU A 208 -16.05 -0.13 -26.51
CA GLU A 208 -15.43 0.98 -27.25
C GLU A 208 -14.48 0.36 -28.28
N GLU A 209 -14.66 0.72 -29.55
CA GLU A 209 -13.84 0.22 -30.64
C GLU A 209 -12.37 0.59 -30.37
N GLY A 210 -11.54 -0.42 -30.11
CA GLY A 210 -10.12 -0.23 -29.71
C GLY A 210 -9.85 -0.10 -28.21
N GLY A 211 -10.85 -0.32 -27.34
CA GLY A 211 -10.73 -0.34 -25.88
C GLY A 211 -10.21 -1.67 -25.31
N PHE A 212 -10.22 -1.78 -23.97
CA PHE A 212 -9.76 -2.97 -23.25
C PHE A 212 -10.93 -3.79 -22.70
N SER A 213 -11.00 -5.07 -23.06
CA SER A 213 -12.05 -5.98 -22.56
C SER A 213 -11.61 -6.75 -21.31
N TYR A 214 -10.32 -7.05 -21.19
CA TYR A 214 -9.77 -7.83 -20.07
C TYR A 214 -8.50 -7.22 -19.49
N ALA A 215 -8.18 -7.59 -18.24
CA ALA A 215 -6.93 -7.18 -17.61
C ALA A 215 -5.69 -7.66 -18.37
N ALA A 216 -5.78 -8.79 -19.09
CA ALA A 216 -4.69 -9.29 -19.93
C ALA A 216 -4.33 -8.30 -21.05
N ASP A 217 -5.31 -7.57 -21.59
CA ASP A 217 -5.09 -6.57 -22.62
C ASP A 217 -4.31 -5.37 -22.07
N LEU A 218 -4.62 -4.96 -20.83
CA LEU A 218 -3.85 -3.93 -20.12
C LEU A 218 -2.40 -4.38 -19.86
N VAL A 219 -2.18 -5.64 -19.46
CA VAL A 219 -0.82 -6.18 -19.29
C VAL A 219 -0.06 -6.14 -20.61
N ARG A 220 -0.66 -6.61 -21.71
CA ARG A 220 -0.04 -6.57 -23.05
C ARG A 220 0.30 -5.15 -23.47
N HIS A 221 -0.61 -4.20 -23.24
CA HIS A 221 -0.41 -2.80 -23.58
C HIS A 221 0.72 -2.14 -22.78
N ILE A 222 0.80 -2.42 -21.46
CA ILE A 222 1.93 -1.97 -20.64
C ILE A 222 3.24 -2.53 -21.21
N ARG A 223 3.29 -3.82 -21.54
CA ARG A 223 4.48 -4.47 -22.10
C ARG A 223 4.84 -3.96 -23.49
N SER A 224 3.88 -3.65 -24.35
CA SER A 224 4.16 -3.13 -25.69
C SER A 224 4.69 -1.70 -25.67
N GLU A 225 4.09 -0.82 -24.86
CA GLU A 225 4.43 0.61 -24.85
C GLU A 225 5.62 0.94 -23.93
N PHE A 226 5.77 0.22 -22.82
CA PHE A 226 6.76 0.52 -21.79
C PHE A 226 7.80 -0.59 -21.60
N GLY A 227 7.70 -1.68 -22.37
CA GLY A 227 8.60 -2.81 -22.28
C GLY A 227 8.66 -3.36 -20.86
N ASP A 228 9.87 -3.40 -20.34
CA ASP A 228 10.16 -3.88 -19.00
C ASP A 228 10.39 -2.74 -18.01
N TYR A 229 9.84 -1.53 -18.21
CA TYR A 229 9.99 -0.45 -17.22
C TYR A 229 9.18 -0.72 -15.94
N PHE A 230 7.95 -1.22 -16.08
CA PHE A 230 7.06 -1.48 -14.94
C PHE A 230 7.19 -2.94 -14.48
N ASP A 231 7.21 -3.17 -13.17
CA ASP A 231 6.78 -4.45 -12.62
C ASP A 231 5.24 -4.47 -12.61
N VAL A 232 4.63 -5.55 -13.07
CA VAL A 232 3.18 -5.66 -13.27
C VAL A 232 2.64 -6.84 -12.48
N CYS A 233 1.70 -6.59 -11.57
CA CYS A 233 0.96 -7.66 -10.92
C CYS A 233 -0.48 -7.72 -11.42
N VAL A 234 -1.14 -8.85 -11.17
CA VAL A 234 -2.54 -9.09 -11.54
C VAL A 234 -3.32 -9.72 -10.39
N ALA A 235 -4.65 -9.53 -10.39
CA ALA A 235 -5.52 -10.14 -9.38
C ALA A 235 -5.81 -11.62 -9.67
N GLY A 236 -5.84 -12.45 -8.62
CA GLY A 236 -6.31 -13.84 -8.62
C GLY A 236 -7.50 -14.04 -7.68
N TYR A 237 -8.34 -15.03 -7.93
CA TYR A 237 -9.57 -15.26 -7.15
C TYR A 237 -9.58 -16.70 -6.62
N PRO A 238 -9.25 -16.94 -5.34
CA PRO A 238 -9.11 -18.29 -4.81
C PRO A 238 -10.37 -19.16 -4.89
N LYS A 239 -11.57 -18.54 -4.86
CA LYS A 239 -12.86 -19.22 -5.07
C LYS A 239 -13.45 -19.04 -6.48
N GLY A 240 -12.65 -18.52 -7.42
CA GLY A 240 -13.08 -18.16 -8.77
C GLY A 240 -13.75 -16.79 -8.84
N HIS A 241 -13.54 -16.08 -9.95
CA HIS A 241 -14.20 -14.82 -10.22
C HIS A 241 -15.72 -14.99 -10.40
N PRO A 242 -16.58 -14.14 -9.79
CA PRO A 242 -18.04 -14.31 -9.87
C PRO A 242 -18.64 -14.24 -11.28
N ASP A 243 -17.97 -13.55 -12.20
CA ASP A 243 -18.39 -13.45 -13.60
C ASP A 243 -17.82 -14.59 -14.48
N ALA A 244 -17.01 -15.50 -13.92
CA ALA A 244 -16.47 -16.65 -14.66
C ALA A 244 -17.49 -17.81 -14.66
N GLY A 245 -17.56 -18.53 -15.78
CA GLY A 245 -18.48 -19.67 -15.91
C GLY A 245 -18.10 -20.90 -15.06
N SER A 246 -16.81 -21.04 -14.70
CA SER A 246 -16.31 -22.04 -13.77
C SER A 246 -14.96 -21.62 -13.19
N PHE A 247 -14.52 -22.29 -12.13
CA PHE A 247 -13.20 -22.09 -11.53
C PHE A 247 -12.07 -22.39 -12.53
N GLU A 248 -12.19 -23.46 -13.31
CA GLU A 248 -11.21 -23.84 -14.33
C GLU A 248 -11.13 -22.82 -15.47
N ALA A 249 -12.27 -22.22 -15.84
CA ALA A 249 -12.29 -21.14 -16.83
C ALA A 249 -11.58 -19.89 -16.30
N ASP A 250 -11.83 -19.52 -15.04
CA ASP A 250 -11.14 -18.39 -14.40
C ASP A 250 -9.62 -18.59 -14.33
N LEU A 251 -9.18 -19.82 -14.00
CA LEU A 251 -7.78 -20.19 -13.99
C LEU A 251 -7.12 -20.08 -15.38
N LYS A 252 -7.82 -20.39 -16.47
CA LYS A 252 -7.31 -20.18 -17.84
C LYS A 252 -7.09 -18.70 -18.13
N TYR A 253 -8.03 -17.83 -17.77
CA TYR A 253 -7.86 -16.38 -17.90
C TYR A 253 -6.76 -15.84 -17.00
N LEU A 254 -6.58 -16.40 -15.80
CA LEU A 254 -5.44 -16.09 -14.95
C LEU A 254 -4.12 -16.43 -15.61
N LYS A 255 -3.99 -17.64 -16.19
CA LYS A 255 -2.81 -18.05 -16.93
C LYS A 255 -2.54 -17.13 -18.13
N GLU A 256 -3.58 -16.68 -18.83
CA GLU A 256 -3.46 -15.73 -19.93
C GLU A 256 -2.90 -14.38 -19.44
N LYS A 257 -3.42 -13.84 -18.33
CA LYS A 257 -2.90 -12.60 -17.70
C LYS A 257 -1.42 -12.74 -17.32
N VAL A 258 -1.04 -13.87 -16.74
CA VAL A 258 0.36 -14.14 -16.38
C VAL A 258 1.23 -14.23 -17.64
N SER A 259 0.79 -15.00 -18.64
CA SER A 259 1.51 -15.19 -19.91
C SER A 259 1.64 -13.90 -20.72
N ALA A 260 0.73 -12.94 -20.55
CA ALA A 260 0.83 -11.61 -21.13
C ALA A 260 2.01 -10.78 -20.57
N GLY A 261 2.61 -11.21 -19.46
CA GLY A 261 3.80 -10.62 -18.87
C GLY A 261 3.61 -10.08 -17.46
N ALA A 262 2.72 -10.66 -16.64
CA ALA A 262 2.65 -10.29 -15.22
C ALA A 262 3.78 -10.96 -14.43
N ASP A 263 4.35 -10.24 -13.46
CA ASP A 263 5.47 -10.67 -12.61
C ASP A 263 5.01 -11.44 -11.36
N PHE A 264 3.82 -11.15 -10.82
CA PHE A 264 3.23 -11.88 -9.67
C PHE A 264 1.71 -11.66 -9.55
N ILE A 265 1.07 -12.42 -8.65
CA ILE A 265 -0.37 -12.40 -8.41
C ILE A 265 -0.66 -11.95 -6.97
N ILE A 266 -1.66 -11.08 -6.79
CA ILE A 266 -2.27 -10.79 -5.49
C ILE A 266 -3.66 -11.40 -5.48
N THR A 267 -3.99 -12.24 -4.49
CA THR A 267 -5.31 -12.87 -4.43
C THR A 267 -6.33 -11.98 -3.78
N GLN A 268 -7.59 -12.11 -4.21
CA GLN A 268 -8.75 -11.72 -3.43
C GLN A 268 -8.72 -12.40 -2.04
N LEU A 269 -9.38 -11.77 -1.07
CA LEU A 269 -9.47 -12.29 0.29
C LEU A 269 -10.17 -13.65 0.39
N PHE A 270 -9.85 -14.36 1.45
CA PHE A 270 -10.44 -15.64 1.84
C PHE A 270 -10.43 -15.78 3.37
N PHE A 271 -11.17 -16.75 3.91
CA PHE A 271 -11.31 -16.96 5.35
C PHE A 271 -10.66 -18.25 5.86
N GLU A 272 -10.25 -19.15 4.97
CA GLU A 272 -9.73 -20.49 5.29
C GLU A 272 -8.46 -20.75 4.46
N ALA A 273 -7.38 -21.22 5.10
CA ALA A 273 -6.08 -21.43 4.45
C ALA A 273 -6.17 -22.47 3.31
N ASP A 274 -6.96 -23.53 3.49
CA ASP A 274 -7.20 -24.56 2.48
C ASP A 274 -7.74 -24.00 1.15
N THR A 275 -8.54 -22.93 1.19
CA THR A 275 -9.01 -22.25 -0.02
C THR A 275 -7.83 -21.72 -0.84
N PHE A 276 -6.84 -21.13 -0.16
CA PHE A 276 -5.64 -20.61 -0.81
C PHE A 276 -4.72 -21.75 -1.27
N PHE A 277 -4.51 -22.79 -0.46
CA PHE A 277 -3.67 -23.93 -0.84
C PHE A 277 -4.20 -24.66 -2.07
N HIS A 278 -5.53 -24.86 -2.15
CA HIS A 278 -6.17 -25.42 -3.32
C HIS A 278 -5.93 -24.56 -4.58
N PHE A 279 -6.08 -23.24 -4.44
CA PHE A 279 -5.85 -22.29 -5.53
C PHE A 279 -4.38 -22.31 -6.02
N VAL A 280 -3.41 -22.30 -5.10
CA VAL A 280 -1.97 -22.38 -5.44
C VAL A 280 -1.66 -23.68 -6.17
N LYS A 281 -2.18 -24.81 -5.69
CA LYS A 281 -2.01 -26.11 -6.34
C LYS A 281 -2.58 -26.09 -7.76
N ALA A 282 -3.81 -25.62 -7.93
CA ALA A 282 -4.44 -25.54 -9.25
C ALA A 282 -3.70 -24.59 -10.22
N CYS A 283 -3.15 -23.48 -9.72
CA CYS A 283 -2.29 -22.59 -10.51
C CYS A 283 -1.01 -23.29 -10.97
N SER A 284 -0.36 -24.04 -10.07
CA SER A 284 0.85 -24.81 -10.38
C SER A 284 0.59 -25.90 -11.42
N GLU A 285 -0.52 -26.64 -11.31
CA GLU A 285 -0.93 -27.70 -12.24
C GLU A 285 -1.13 -27.21 -13.68
N ILE A 286 -1.53 -25.94 -13.86
CA ILE A 286 -1.64 -25.32 -15.19
C ILE A 286 -0.38 -24.57 -15.62
N GLY A 287 0.70 -24.62 -14.84
CA GLY A 287 2.01 -24.05 -15.18
C GLY A 287 2.17 -22.56 -14.87
N ILE A 288 1.42 -21.99 -13.93
CA ILE A 288 1.71 -20.66 -13.37
C ILE A 288 2.85 -20.80 -12.37
N THR A 289 3.98 -20.13 -12.65
CA THR A 289 5.22 -20.21 -11.85
C THR A 289 5.57 -18.92 -11.12
N CYS A 290 4.86 -17.82 -11.37
CA CYS A 290 5.10 -16.56 -10.69
C CYS A 290 4.62 -16.61 -9.22
N PRO A 291 5.17 -15.77 -8.32
CA PRO A 291 4.72 -15.70 -6.93
C PRO A 291 3.23 -15.38 -6.80
N ILE A 292 2.55 -16.00 -5.83
CA ILE A 292 1.14 -15.76 -5.49
C ILE A 292 1.06 -15.29 -4.04
N LEU A 293 0.50 -14.10 -3.83
CA LEU A 293 0.40 -13.46 -2.53
C LEU A 293 -1.03 -13.56 -1.99
N PRO A 294 -1.23 -14.16 -0.80
CA PRO A 294 -2.54 -14.21 -0.16
C PRO A 294 -2.98 -12.82 0.30
N GLY A 295 -4.16 -12.40 -0.16
CA GLY A 295 -4.87 -11.23 0.35
C GLY A 295 -5.58 -11.53 1.68
N ILE A 296 -5.25 -10.78 2.73
CA ILE A 296 -5.73 -10.96 4.10
C ILE A 296 -6.57 -9.76 4.50
N PHE A 297 -7.77 -10.02 5.01
CA PHE A 297 -8.67 -9.00 5.52
C PHE A 297 -8.90 -9.18 7.03
N PRO A 298 -8.21 -8.41 7.89
CA PRO A 298 -8.50 -8.38 9.32
C PRO A 298 -9.89 -7.77 9.55
N ILE A 299 -10.78 -8.48 10.23
CA ILE A 299 -12.13 -7.99 10.54
C ILE A 299 -12.03 -6.92 11.64
N GLN A 300 -12.54 -5.71 11.38
CA GLN A 300 -12.39 -4.57 12.30
C GLN A 300 -13.71 -3.96 12.81
N GLY A 301 -14.85 -4.57 12.46
CA GLY A 301 -16.18 -4.10 12.81
C GLY A 301 -17.26 -4.76 11.94
N TYR A 302 -18.51 -4.76 12.42
CA TYR A 302 -19.62 -5.45 11.76
C TYR A 302 -19.93 -4.85 10.38
N HIS A 303 -19.97 -3.53 10.29
CA HIS A 303 -20.27 -2.83 9.04
C HIS A 303 -19.20 -3.11 7.98
N SER A 304 -17.93 -3.12 8.35
CA SER A 304 -16.81 -3.42 7.43
C SER A 304 -16.93 -4.83 6.86
N LEU A 305 -17.29 -5.82 7.69
CA LEU A 305 -17.52 -7.19 7.23
C LEU A 305 -18.69 -7.28 6.25
N ARG A 306 -19.84 -6.67 6.57
CA ARG A 306 -21.01 -6.65 5.66
C ARG A 306 -20.71 -5.99 4.33
N GLN A 307 -19.97 -4.88 4.37
CA GLN A 307 -19.58 -4.16 3.16
C GLN A 307 -18.62 -5.00 2.31
N LEU A 308 -17.65 -5.65 2.93
CA LEU A 308 -16.72 -6.56 2.25
C LEU A 308 -17.43 -7.70 1.55
N VAL A 309 -18.38 -8.36 2.21
CA VAL A 309 -19.19 -9.45 1.62
C VAL A 309 -19.94 -8.97 0.39
N LYS A 310 -20.57 -7.80 0.48
CA LYS A 310 -21.31 -7.23 -0.63
C LYS A 310 -20.40 -6.95 -1.84
N LEU A 311 -19.16 -6.52 -1.60
CA LEU A 311 -18.21 -6.14 -2.64
C LEU A 311 -17.49 -7.34 -3.27
N SER A 312 -17.05 -8.27 -2.44
CA SER A 312 -16.30 -9.46 -2.88
C SER A 312 -17.21 -10.57 -3.41
N LYS A 313 -18.53 -10.48 -3.15
CA LYS A 313 -19.52 -11.56 -3.38
C LYS A 313 -19.12 -12.89 -2.71
N LEU A 314 -18.26 -12.82 -1.70
CA LEU A 314 -17.84 -13.98 -0.92
C LEU A 314 -18.81 -14.23 0.22
N GLU A 315 -19.10 -15.50 0.47
CA GLU A 315 -19.85 -15.91 1.64
C GLU A 315 -18.93 -15.99 2.86
N VAL A 316 -19.34 -15.32 3.95
CA VAL A 316 -18.67 -15.47 5.25
C VAL A 316 -19.05 -16.82 5.86
N PRO A 317 -18.07 -17.64 6.27
CA PRO A 317 -18.30 -18.90 6.96
C PRO A 317 -19.27 -18.76 8.14
N GLN A 318 -20.14 -19.75 8.33
CA GLN A 318 -21.16 -19.70 9.37
C GLN A 318 -20.54 -19.56 10.78
N GLN A 319 -19.41 -20.21 11.00
CA GLN A 319 -18.63 -20.15 12.23
C GLN A 319 -18.21 -18.71 12.59
N ILE A 320 -17.89 -17.88 11.59
CA ILE A 320 -17.55 -16.46 11.79
C ILE A 320 -18.82 -15.67 12.13
N LYS A 321 -19.94 -15.94 11.44
CA LYS A 321 -21.22 -15.27 11.69
C LYS A 321 -21.74 -15.56 13.09
N ASP A 322 -21.67 -16.81 13.54
CA ASP A 322 -22.17 -17.26 14.84
C ASP A 322 -21.45 -16.56 16.00
N VAL A 323 -20.17 -16.20 15.82
CA VAL A 323 -19.40 -15.44 16.81
C VAL A 323 -19.65 -13.94 16.73
N ILE A 324 -19.78 -13.40 15.51
CA ILE A 324 -19.88 -11.95 15.29
C ILE A 324 -21.30 -11.41 15.56
N GLU A 325 -22.34 -12.15 15.20
CA GLU A 325 -23.73 -11.67 15.29
C GLU A 325 -24.16 -11.32 16.74
N PRO A 326 -23.77 -12.09 17.79
CA PRO A 326 -24.04 -11.72 19.19
C PRO A 326 -23.31 -10.46 19.66
N ILE A 327 -22.17 -10.11 19.04
CA ILE A 327 -21.34 -8.95 19.41
C ILE A 327 -21.39 -7.83 18.38
N LYS A 328 -22.38 -7.83 17.47
CA LYS A 328 -22.47 -6.94 16.30
C LYS A 328 -22.40 -5.45 16.62
N ASP A 329 -22.84 -5.06 17.82
CA ASP A 329 -22.85 -3.66 18.28
C ASP A 329 -21.58 -3.29 19.10
N ASN A 330 -20.63 -4.23 19.23
CA ASN A 330 -19.37 -4.03 19.95
C ASN A 330 -18.15 -4.18 19.00
N ASP A 331 -17.84 -3.11 18.27
CA ASP A 331 -16.72 -3.06 17.33
C ASP A 331 -15.35 -3.39 17.97
N ALA A 332 -15.17 -3.14 19.27
CA ALA A 332 -13.93 -3.49 19.96
C ALA A 332 -13.80 -5.02 20.11
N ALA A 333 -14.87 -5.70 20.52
CA ALA A 333 -14.89 -7.16 20.62
C ALA A 333 -14.73 -7.83 19.24
N ILE A 334 -15.44 -7.34 18.21
CA ILE A 334 -15.34 -7.85 16.84
C ILE A 334 -13.91 -7.74 16.32
N ARG A 335 -13.26 -6.62 16.59
CA ARG A 335 -11.89 -6.36 16.14
C ARG A 335 -10.88 -7.28 16.84
N ASN A 336 -11.04 -7.53 18.14
CA ASN A 336 -10.19 -8.48 18.85
C ASN A 336 -10.33 -9.89 18.25
N TYR A 337 -11.57 -10.33 18.02
CA TYR A 337 -11.84 -11.59 17.31
C TYR A 337 -11.21 -11.62 15.90
N GLY A 338 -11.35 -10.53 15.14
CA GLY A 338 -10.76 -10.41 13.80
C GLY A 338 -9.24 -10.45 13.78
N ILE A 339 -8.58 -9.94 14.82
CA ILE A 339 -7.12 -10.04 15.00
C ILE A 339 -6.73 -11.49 15.25
N GLU A 340 -7.39 -12.20 16.19
CA GLU A 340 -7.07 -13.61 16.47
C GLU A 340 -7.26 -14.50 15.24
N GLN A 341 -8.37 -14.32 14.53
CA GLN A 341 -8.65 -15.04 13.28
C GLN A 341 -7.58 -14.78 12.21
N ALA A 342 -7.19 -13.52 12.02
CA ALA A 342 -6.18 -13.16 11.03
C ALA A 342 -4.79 -13.70 11.42
N VAL A 343 -4.42 -13.67 12.71
CA VAL A 343 -3.16 -14.25 13.21
C VAL A 343 -3.12 -15.75 12.93
N SER A 344 -4.17 -16.48 13.31
CA SER A 344 -4.27 -17.93 13.10
C SER A 344 -4.13 -18.29 11.61
N LEU A 345 -4.90 -17.61 10.75
CA LEU A 345 -4.84 -17.80 9.29
C LEU A 345 -3.44 -17.53 8.74
N CYS A 346 -2.82 -16.42 9.15
CA CYS A 346 -1.49 -16.05 8.67
C CYS A 346 -0.41 -17.01 9.16
N GLN A 347 -0.50 -17.52 10.40
CA GLN A 347 0.43 -18.51 10.93
C GLN A 347 0.38 -19.81 10.12
N GLU A 348 -0.82 -20.28 9.78
CA GLU A 348 -1.00 -21.47 8.94
C GLU A 348 -0.42 -21.26 7.53
N LEU A 349 -0.73 -20.11 6.92
CA LEU A 349 -0.19 -19.73 5.61
C LEU A 349 1.35 -19.66 5.60
N LEU A 350 1.97 -19.03 6.60
CA LEU A 350 3.42 -18.90 6.70
C LEU A 350 4.09 -20.25 6.98
N THR A 351 3.51 -21.07 7.84
CA THR A 351 4.04 -22.40 8.21
C THR A 351 3.99 -23.40 7.04
N SER A 352 3.05 -23.21 6.10
CA SER A 352 2.96 -24.05 4.89
C SER A 352 4.22 -24.04 4.02
N GLY A 353 5.04 -22.99 4.12
CA GLY A 353 6.20 -22.77 3.26
C GLY A 353 5.87 -22.35 1.82
N LEU A 354 4.60 -22.32 1.42
CA LEU A 354 4.15 -21.94 0.08
C LEU A 354 4.04 -20.42 -0.12
N VAL A 355 3.95 -19.67 0.98
CA VAL A 355 3.65 -18.24 0.97
C VAL A 355 4.94 -17.44 1.18
N PRO A 356 5.34 -16.58 0.23
CA PRO A 356 6.54 -15.76 0.36
C PRO A 356 6.31 -14.50 1.22
N GLY A 357 5.07 -14.02 1.27
CA GLY A 357 4.67 -12.86 2.05
C GLY A 357 3.16 -12.68 2.11
N LEU A 358 2.69 -11.73 2.92
CA LEU A 358 1.25 -11.51 3.20
C LEU A 358 0.81 -10.12 2.70
N HIS A 359 -0.34 -10.04 2.03
CA HIS A 359 -0.90 -8.77 1.55
C HIS A 359 -2.13 -8.37 2.36
N PHE A 360 -2.11 -7.24 3.07
CA PHE A 360 -3.18 -6.83 3.98
C PHE A 360 -4.08 -5.74 3.40
N TYR A 361 -5.39 -6.00 3.41
CA TYR A 361 -6.42 -5.01 3.13
C TYR A 361 -6.70 -4.14 4.37
N THR A 362 -6.06 -2.98 4.47
CA THR A 362 -6.05 -2.18 5.71
C THR A 362 -7.35 -1.40 5.95
N LEU A 363 -8.09 -1.10 4.87
CA LEU A 363 -9.21 -0.14 4.86
C LEU A 363 -8.83 1.23 5.44
N ASN A 364 -7.60 1.69 5.21
CA ASN A 364 -7.06 2.92 5.80
C ASN A 364 -7.17 2.91 7.34
N ARG A 365 -7.06 1.72 7.98
CA ARG A 365 -7.03 1.52 9.44
C ARG A 365 -5.75 0.80 9.83
N GLU A 366 -5.05 1.34 10.82
CA GLU A 366 -3.71 0.88 11.19
C GLU A 366 -3.76 -0.24 12.24
N MET A 367 -4.50 -0.01 13.33
CA MET A 367 -4.38 -0.80 14.56
C MET A 367 -4.46 -2.32 14.36
N ALA A 368 -5.52 -2.83 13.71
CA ALA A 368 -5.71 -4.27 13.58
C ALA A 368 -4.60 -4.94 12.74
N THR A 369 -4.14 -4.26 11.68
CA THR A 369 -3.09 -4.81 10.82
C THR A 369 -1.73 -4.78 11.53
N THR A 370 -1.40 -3.69 12.21
CA THR A 370 -0.18 -3.57 13.00
C THR A 370 -0.12 -4.60 14.11
N GLU A 371 -1.23 -4.81 14.84
CA GLU A 371 -1.29 -5.81 15.91
C GLU A 371 -1.09 -7.24 15.37
N VAL A 372 -1.73 -7.59 14.26
CA VAL A 372 -1.51 -8.89 13.59
C VAL A 372 -0.03 -9.05 13.20
N LEU A 373 0.56 -8.05 12.55
CA LEU A 373 1.97 -8.11 12.12
C LEU A 373 2.95 -8.21 13.28
N LYS A 374 2.71 -7.52 14.39
CA LYS A 374 3.51 -7.63 15.62
C LYS A 374 3.43 -9.03 16.23
N ARG A 375 2.23 -9.60 16.34
CA ARG A 375 2.04 -10.97 16.85
C ARG A 375 2.67 -12.04 15.96
N LEU A 376 2.76 -11.78 14.65
CA LEU A 376 3.47 -12.63 13.71
C LEU A 376 5.00 -12.43 13.71
N GLY A 377 5.52 -11.45 14.46
CA GLY A 377 6.95 -11.12 14.47
C GLY A 377 7.46 -10.50 13.17
N MET A 378 6.56 -9.95 12.35
CA MET A 378 6.87 -9.39 11.03
C MET A 378 6.97 -7.86 11.03
N TRP A 379 6.70 -7.22 12.18
CA TRP A 379 6.78 -5.77 12.35
C TRP A 379 8.12 -5.35 12.95
N ILE A 380 8.82 -4.41 12.30
CA ILE A 380 10.05 -3.84 12.84
C ILE A 380 9.72 -2.83 13.95
N GLU A 381 10.16 -3.10 15.19
CA GLU A 381 9.89 -2.21 16.33
C GLU A 381 10.88 -1.05 16.45
N ASP A 382 12.16 -1.28 16.12
CA ASP A 382 13.22 -0.26 16.16
C ASP A 382 13.92 -0.14 14.79
N PRO A 383 13.28 0.52 13.81
CA PRO A 383 13.86 0.68 12.48
C PRO A 383 15.04 1.65 12.54
N ARG A 384 16.25 1.14 12.24
CA ARG A 384 17.43 1.99 12.05
C ARG A 384 17.25 2.82 10.78
N ARG A 385 17.38 4.14 10.92
CA ARG A 385 17.38 5.03 9.75
C ARG A 385 18.72 4.91 9.01
N PRO A 386 18.73 4.68 7.69
CA PRO A 386 19.98 4.56 6.93
C PRO A 386 20.73 5.89 6.87
N LEU A 387 19.99 7.01 6.82
CA LEU A 387 20.53 8.37 6.84
C LEU A 387 19.82 9.22 7.92
N PRO A 388 20.40 10.36 8.32
CA PRO A 388 19.74 11.31 9.24
C PRO A 388 18.40 11.87 8.72
N TRP A 389 18.05 11.63 7.46
CA TRP A 389 16.84 12.09 6.79
C TRP A 389 16.15 10.95 6.03
N ALA A 390 14.84 11.09 5.78
CA ALA A 390 14.04 10.07 5.09
C ALA A 390 14.35 10.01 3.59
N VAL A 391 14.69 8.83 3.11
CA VAL A 391 15.16 8.57 1.75
C VAL A 391 13.98 8.53 0.76
N SER A 392 14.09 9.22 -0.37
CA SER A 392 13.07 9.14 -1.43
C SER A 392 13.19 7.83 -2.21
N ALA A 393 12.06 7.22 -2.54
CA ALA A 393 12.00 6.01 -3.37
C ALA A 393 12.01 6.32 -4.88
N HIS A 394 12.04 7.61 -5.26
CA HIS A 394 12.06 8.01 -6.66
C HIS A 394 13.33 7.48 -7.38
N PRO A 395 13.21 6.82 -8.54
CA PRO A 395 14.35 6.21 -9.23
C PRO A 395 15.52 7.16 -9.53
N LYS A 396 15.24 8.42 -9.89
CA LYS A 396 16.30 9.42 -10.14
C LYS A 396 17.10 9.82 -8.90
N ARG A 397 16.56 9.64 -7.69
CA ARG A 397 17.19 10.09 -6.42
C ARG A 397 17.99 9.00 -5.73
N ARG A 398 18.21 7.85 -6.38
CA ARG A 398 18.82 6.65 -5.77
C ARG A 398 20.24 6.86 -5.26
N GLU A 399 20.99 7.74 -5.90
CA GLU A 399 22.38 8.08 -5.54
C GLU A 399 22.48 9.20 -4.49
N GLU A 400 21.36 9.86 -4.16
CA GLU A 400 21.34 11.00 -3.25
C GLU A 400 21.67 10.54 -1.82
N ASP A 401 22.79 11.02 -1.28
CA ASP A 401 23.27 10.70 0.08
C ASP A 401 23.65 11.94 0.93
N VAL A 402 23.80 13.11 0.31
CA VAL A 402 24.20 14.36 0.98
C VAL A 402 23.20 15.48 0.72
N ARG A 403 22.81 16.20 1.79
CA ARG A 403 21.87 17.33 1.74
C ARG A 403 22.36 18.50 2.60
N PRO A 404 22.02 19.75 2.26
CA PRO A 404 22.23 20.88 3.14
C PRO A 404 21.32 20.80 4.37
N ILE A 405 21.86 21.13 5.54
CA ILE A 405 21.16 21.01 6.83
C ILE A 405 19.92 21.91 6.96
N PHE A 406 19.82 22.99 6.18
CA PHE A 406 18.75 24.00 6.29
C PHE A 406 17.32 23.44 6.13
N TRP A 407 17.17 22.28 5.49
CA TRP A 407 15.88 21.63 5.27
C TRP A 407 15.62 20.42 6.16
N ALA A 408 16.41 20.20 7.22
CA ALA A 408 16.21 19.07 8.14
C ALA A 408 14.78 18.99 8.69
N SER A 409 14.19 20.13 9.05
CA SER A 409 12.80 20.21 9.56
C SER A 409 11.74 20.37 8.45
N ARG A 410 12.15 20.46 7.18
CA ARG A 410 11.25 20.65 6.02
C ARG A 410 11.66 19.75 4.84
N PRO A 411 11.78 18.42 5.02
CA PRO A 411 12.28 17.52 3.98
C PRO A 411 11.40 17.52 2.72
N LYS A 412 10.07 17.59 2.88
CA LYS A 412 9.12 17.66 1.75
C LYS A 412 9.34 18.91 0.89
N SER A 413 9.68 20.04 1.52
CA SER A 413 10.02 21.27 0.81
C SER A 413 11.33 21.15 0.02
N TYR A 414 12.30 20.39 0.52
CA TYR A 414 13.55 20.15 -0.19
C TYR A 414 13.33 19.29 -1.43
N ILE A 415 12.56 18.20 -1.30
CA ILE A 415 12.19 17.33 -2.44
C ILE A 415 11.50 18.15 -3.54
N TYR A 416 10.48 18.93 -3.16
CA TYR A 416 9.74 19.77 -4.10
C TYR A 416 10.64 20.75 -4.86
N ARG A 417 11.58 21.43 -4.18
CA ARG A 417 12.45 22.43 -4.80
C ARG A 417 13.57 21.84 -5.67
N THR A 418 13.85 20.55 -5.53
CA THR A 418 14.93 19.86 -6.25
C THR A 418 14.39 18.80 -7.21
N GLN A 419 13.07 18.72 -7.42
CA GLN A 419 12.46 17.67 -8.25
C GLN A 419 12.81 17.77 -9.74
N GLU A 420 13.14 18.97 -10.22
CA GLU A 420 13.52 19.25 -11.61
C GLU A 420 15.02 19.04 -11.89
N TRP A 421 15.79 18.57 -10.89
CA TRP A 421 17.21 18.29 -11.11
C TRP A 421 17.39 17.02 -11.93
N ASP A 422 18.38 17.05 -12.82
CA ASP A 422 18.75 15.89 -13.64
C ASP A 422 19.53 14.84 -12.83
N GLU A 423 20.45 15.31 -11.97
CA GLU A 423 21.30 14.48 -11.12
C GLU A 423 21.27 14.97 -9.66
N PHE A 424 21.61 14.08 -8.72
CA PHE A 424 21.62 14.36 -7.29
C PHE A 424 23.01 14.12 -6.68
N PRO A 425 23.47 14.96 -5.74
CA PRO A 425 24.79 14.81 -5.12
C PRO A 425 25.00 13.45 -4.42
N ASN A 426 26.16 12.85 -4.70
CA ASN A 426 26.65 11.61 -4.10
C ASN A 426 28.06 11.87 -3.51
N GLY A 427 28.25 11.57 -2.22
CA GLY A 427 29.49 11.74 -1.48
C GLY A 427 29.79 13.19 -1.05
N ARG A 428 29.79 14.15 -1.98
CA ARG A 428 29.99 15.58 -1.69
C ARG A 428 28.93 16.44 -2.38
N TRP A 429 28.43 17.44 -1.66
CA TRP A 429 27.58 18.52 -2.19
C TRP A 429 28.41 19.51 -2.98
#